data_AF-A0A060C6C4-F1
#
_entry.id   AF-A0A060C6C4-F1
#
_cell.length_a   1.000
_cell.length_b   1.000
_cell.length_c   1.000
_cell.angle_alpha   90.00
_cell.angle_beta   90.00
_cell.angle_gamma   90.00
#
_symmetry.space_group_name_H-M   'P 1'
#
loop_
_entity.id
_entity.type
_entity.pdbx_description
1 polymer ?
#
loop_
_entity_poly.entity_id
_entity_poly.type
_entity_poly.pdbx_seq_one_letter_code
_entity_poly.pdbx_strand_id
1 'polypeptide(L)'
;GAQATARVSASRTLLAAAALEALPGRSSERSPRATPLPLRRLAPAVECHLSCRDVASDALPKYEVSNGLVRAPLNTKVLSPLARHLDGSLELDAHNAMGLAASRATAWAVAAALETPRPFVLSRASFPGSGAYAVHWTGDSAGTWTGLDQH
;
A
#
# COMPACT_ATOMS: atom_id res chain seq x y z
N GLY A 1 -27.67 -9.70 -0.84
CA GLY A 1 -26.67 -10.07 -1.85
C GLY A 1 -25.31 -9.98 -1.20
N ALA A 2 -24.66 -11.12 -0.99
CA ALA A 2 -23.48 -11.25 -0.15
C ALA A 2 -22.22 -10.69 -0.85
N GLN A 3 -21.45 -9.86 -0.16
CA GLN A 3 -20.17 -9.32 -0.62
C GLN A 3 -19.04 -9.87 0.27
N ALA A 4 -18.01 -10.41 -0.37
CA ALA A 4 -16.97 -11.24 0.21
C ALA A 4 -15.71 -10.40 0.59
N THR A 5 -15.11 -10.62 1.77
CA THR A 5 -13.93 -9.83 2.26
C THR A 5 -12.95 -10.70 3.04
N ALA A 6 -11.64 -10.46 2.93
CA ALA A 6 -10.62 -11.50 3.06
C ALA A 6 -9.55 -11.45 4.16
N ARG A 7 -8.99 -12.63 4.52
CA ARG A 7 -7.87 -12.84 5.45
C ARG A 7 -6.72 -13.67 4.84
N VAL A 8 -5.49 -13.37 5.24
CA VAL A 8 -4.34 -14.24 4.94
C VAL A 8 -4.19 -15.25 6.06
N SER A 9 -4.01 -16.54 5.72
CA SER A 9 -3.68 -17.58 6.69
C SER A 9 -2.22 -17.42 7.12
N ALA A 10 -2.01 -17.07 8.39
CA ALA A 10 -0.67 -17.04 8.97
C ALA A 10 -0.17 -18.48 9.16
N SER A 11 0.67 -18.96 8.24
CA SER A 11 1.55 -20.09 8.54
C SER A 11 2.58 -19.63 9.58
N ARG A 12 2.60 -20.32 10.72
CA ARG A 12 3.56 -20.11 11.81
C ARG A 12 4.98 -20.38 11.31
N THR A 13 5.69 -19.34 10.87
CA THR A 13 7.14 -19.39 10.73
C THR A 13 7.76 -18.04 11.04
N LEU A 14 8.29 -17.94 12.25
CA LEU A 14 9.41 -17.12 12.73
C LEU A 14 9.43 -15.62 12.36
N LEU A 15 9.04 -14.84 13.36
CA LEU A 15 9.57 -13.54 13.79
C LEU A 15 10.76 -12.98 12.97
N ALA A 16 10.52 -11.87 12.28
CA ALA A 16 11.51 -10.82 12.08
C ALA A 16 10.77 -9.48 11.95
N ALA A 17 10.47 -8.87 13.10
CA ALA A 17 10.16 -7.46 13.16
C ALA A 17 11.45 -6.70 12.78
N ALA A 18 11.51 -6.12 11.58
CA ALA A 18 12.53 -5.12 11.27
C ALA A 18 12.06 -3.80 11.89
N ALA A 19 12.40 -3.61 13.16
CA ALA A 19 12.30 -2.32 13.83
C ALA A 19 13.22 -1.33 13.11
N LEU A 20 12.63 -0.20 12.72
CA LEU A 20 13.32 0.95 12.16
C LEU A 20 13.92 1.75 13.32
N GLU A 21 15.10 1.38 13.81
CA GLU A 21 15.95 2.28 14.63
C GLU A 21 17.37 2.30 14.07
N ALA A 22 17.87 3.52 13.84
CA ALA A 22 19.23 3.78 13.41
C ALA A 22 20.18 3.65 14.61
N LEU A 23 21.24 2.83 14.49
CA LEU A 23 22.37 2.83 15.43
C LEU A 23 23.68 3.20 14.71
N PRO A 24 24.57 3.98 15.35
CA PRO A 24 25.76 4.55 14.71
C PRO A 24 26.92 3.55 14.63
N GLY A 25 27.87 3.87 13.76
CA GLY A 25 28.82 2.93 13.16
C GLY A 25 29.76 2.16 14.10
N ARG A 26 30.18 1.00 13.61
CA ARG A 26 31.44 0.35 14.00
C ARG A 26 32.02 -0.47 12.85
N SER A 27 33.34 -0.52 12.87
CA SER A 27 34.35 -0.96 11.91
C SER A 27 34.15 -2.29 11.18
N SER A 28 34.52 -2.25 9.90
CA SER A 28 35.13 -3.30 9.05
C SER A 28 35.49 -4.62 9.74
N GLU A 29 34.63 -5.62 9.58
CA GLU A 29 35.03 -7.03 9.56
C GLU A 29 34.48 -7.69 8.29
N ARG A 30 35.38 -8.38 7.57
CA ARG A 30 35.11 -9.00 6.28
C ARG A 30 34.21 -10.24 6.48
N SER A 31 32.93 -10.08 6.17
CA SER A 31 31.93 -11.17 6.17
C SER A 31 32.36 -12.32 5.24
N PRO A 32 32.24 -13.60 5.65
CA PRO A 32 32.55 -14.72 4.78
C PRO A 32 31.56 -14.76 3.60
N ARG A 33 32.04 -15.23 2.44
CA ARG A 33 31.28 -15.37 1.19
C ARG A 33 29.82 -15.73 1.48
N ALA A 34 28.91 -14.86 1.09
CA ALA A 34 27.48 -15.12 1.11
C ALA A 34 27.22 -16.43 0.35
N THR A 35 26.94 -17.49 1.08
CA THR A 35 26.33 -18.69 0.51
C THR A 35 25.06 -18.23 -0.20
N PRO A 36 24.83 -18.56 -1.48
CA PRO A 36 23.60 -18.18 -2.14
C PRO A 36 22.46 -18.75 -1.30
N LEU A 37 21.64 -17.88 -0.72
CA LEU A 37 20.36 -18.31 -0.17
C LEU A 37 19.68 -19.08 -1.30
N PRO A 38 19.17 -20.30 -1.05
CA PRO A 38 18.44 -21.01 -2.09
C PRO A 38 17.38 -20.04 -2.57
N LEU A 39 17.36 -19.77 -3.88
CA LEU A 39 16.24 -19.11 -4.54
C LEU A 39 15.03 -20.03 -4.31
N ARG A 40 14.42 -19.92 -3.13
CA ARG A 40 13.03 -20.30 -2.92
C ARG A 40 12.36 -19.60 -4.07
N ARG A 41 11.85 -20.39 -5.02
CA ARG A 41 10.99 -19.90 -6.10
C ARG A 41 10.10 -18.88 -5.43
N LEU A 42 10.25 -17.60 -5.78
CA LEU A 42 9.21 -16.64 -5.43
C LEU A 42 7.96 -17.32 -5.94
N ALA A 43 7.01 -17.62 -5.04
CA ALA A 43 5.67 -17.97 -5.45
C ALA A 43 5.29 -16.98 -6.57
N PRO A 44 4.63 -17.42 -7.65
CA PRO A 44 4.31 -16.53 -8.75
C PRO A 44 3.73 -15.24 -8.13
N ALA A 45 4.24 -14.07 -8.54
CA ALA A 45 3.96 -12.77 -7.93
C ALA A 45 2.49 -12.32 -8.03
N VAL A 46 1.58 -13.27 -8.29
CA VAL A 46 0.16 -13.17 -8.57
C VAL A 46 -0.66 -14.20 -7.76
N GLU A 47 -0.13 -14.76 -6.67
CA GLU A 47 -0.95 -15.57 -5.75
C GLU A 47 -1.91 -14.65 -4.95
N CYS A 48 -3.21 -14.73 -5.27
CA CYS A 48 -4.25 -13.97 -4.58
C CYS A 48 -4.54 -14.59 -3.20
N HIS A 49 -3.96 -14.04 -2.13
CA HIS A 49 -4.19 -14.48 -0.74
C HIS A 49 -5.46 -13.91 -0.08
N LEU A 50 -6.42 -13.44 -0.88
CA LEU A 50 -7.63 -12.80 -0.37
C LEU A 50 -8.65 -13.87 0.13
N SER A 51 -8.52 -14.41 1.36
CA SER A 51 -9.47 -15.42 1.91
C SER A 51 -10.77 -14.83 2.49
N CYS A 52 -11.83 -14.78 1.68
CA CYS A 52 -13.08 -14.18 2.12
C CYS A 52 -13.77 -14.90 3.30
N ARG A 53 -14.07 -14.18 4.39
CA ARG A 53 -14.90 -14.66 5.52
C ARG A 53 -16.06 -13.71 5.78
N ASP A 54 -17.20 -14.27 6.14
CA ASP A 54 -18.35 -13.49 6.60
C ASP A 54 -18.01 -12.86 7.97
N VAL A 55 -18.06 -11.54 8.02
CA VAL A 55 -17.82 -10.74 9.23
C VAL A 55 -19.08 -9.94 9.52
N ALA A 56 -19.48 -9.93 10.80
CA ALA A 56 -20.66 -9.19 11.25
C ALA A 56 -20.49 -7.68 10.95
N SER A 57 -21.60 -7.05 10.55
CA SER A 57 -21.69 -5.62 10.17
C SER A 57 -21.26 -4.64 11.24
N ASP A 58 -21.12 -5.08 12.48
CA ASP A 58 -20.80 -4.26 13.65
C ASP A 58 -19.40 -3.63 13.60
N ALA A 59 -18.54 -4.10 12.69
CA ALA A 59 -17.19 -3.58 12.50
C ALA A 59 -17.11 -2.31 11.62
N LEU A 60 -18.20 -1.90 10.97
CA LEU A 60 -18.24 -0.69 10.14
C LEU A 60 -18.65 0.55 10.96
N PRO A 61 -18.18 1.75 10.57
CA PRO A 61 -18.54 2.97 11.27
C PRO A 61 -20.04 3.23 11.22
N LYS A 62 -20.62 3.65 12.35
CA LYS A 62 -22.05 3.99 12.46
C LYS A 62 -22.42 5.26 11.69
N TYR A 63 -21.44 6.14 11.45
CA TYR A 63 -21.64 7.38 10.71
C TYR A 63 -21.17 7.23 9.28
N GLU A 64 -22.06 7.55 8.34
CA GLU A 64 -21.80 7.51 6.91
C GLU A 64 -21.28 8.86 6.41
N VAL A 65 -20.07 8.85 5.87
CA VAL A 65 -19.51 10.02 5.17
C VAL A 65 -20.23 10.24 3.83
N SER A 66 -20.18 11.46 3.30
CA SER A 66 -20.76 11.80 1.99
C SER A 66 -19.89 11.28 0.82
N ASN A 67 -19.61 9.97 0.82
CA ASN A 67 -18.82 9.33 -0.22
C ASN A 67 -19.52 9.46 -1.58
N GLY A 68 -18.79 9.94 -2.59
CA GLY A 68 -19.33 10.21 -3.91
C GLY A 68 -20.50 11.21 -3.94
N LEU A 69 -20.66 12.03 -2.88
CA LEU A 69 -21.80 12.95 -2.69
C LEU A 69 -23.18 12.27 -2.61
N VAL A 70 -23.22 10.94 -2.52
CA VAL A 70 -24.45 10.13 -2.47
C VAL A 70 -24.49 9.20 -1.25
N ARG A 71 -23.57 9.38 -0.30
CA ARG A 71 -23.34 8.48 0.85
C ARG A 71 -23.19 7.01 0.42
N ALA A 72 -22.42 6.79 -0.64
CA ALA A 72 -22.14 5.45 -1.11
C ALA A 72 -21.38 4.65 -0.03
N PRO A 73 -21.61 3.32 0.11
CA PRO A 73 -20.84 2.47 1.01
C PRO A 73 -19.33 2.64 0.82
N LEU A 74 -18.55 2.52 1.90
CA LEU A 74 -17.09 2.74 1.85
C LEU A 74 -16.34 1.77 0.92
N ASN A 75 -16.90 0.59 0.63
CA ASN A 75 -16.33 -0.38 -0.31
C ASN A 75 -16.72 -0.13 -1.78
N THR A 76 -17.33 1.01 -2.09
CA THR A 76 -17.74 1.34 -3.47
C THR A 76 -16.52 1.58 -4.35
N LYS A 77 -16.30 0.70 -5.33
CA LYS A 77 -15.18 0.77 -6.31
C LYS A 77 -13.77 0.71 -5.70
N VAL A 78 -13.66 0.20 -4.48
CA VAL A 78 -12.38 0.02 -3.77
C VAL A 78 -12.38 -1.31 -3.02
N LEU A 79 -11.28 -1.62 -2.32
CA LEU A 79 -11.19 -2.80 -1.46
C LEU A 79 -12.18 -2.70 -0.28
N SER A 80 -12.55 -3.84 0.30
CA SER A 80 -13.37 -3.84 1.51
C SER A 80 -12.65 -3.15 2.68
N PRO A 81 -13.31 -2.25 3.44
CA PRO A 81 -12.76 -1.68 4.67
C PRO A 81 -12.37 -2.73 5.72
N LEU A 82 -12.93 -3.94 5.63
CA LEU A 82 -12.65 -5.04 6.55
C LEU A 82 -11.47 -5.91 6.10
N ALA A 83 -10.87 -5.63 4.94
CA ALA A 83 -9.63 -6.26 4.52
C ALA A 83 -8.51 -5.93 5.51
N ARG A 84 -7.55 -6.84 5.63
CA ARG A 84 -6.41 -6.69 6.56
C ARG A 84 -5.11 -6.54 5.80
N HIS A 85 -4.32 -5.55 6.21
CA HIS A 85 -2.93 -5.43 5.79
C HIS A 85 -2.05 -6.43 6.55
N LEU A 86 -0.79 -6.53 6.12
CA LEU A 86 0.19 -7.48 6.67
C LEU A 86 0.44 -7.28 8.18
N ASP A 87 0.37 -6.04 8.66
CA ASP A 87 0.53 -5.66 10.06
C ASP A 87 -0.73 -5.89 10.92
N GLY A 88 -1.81 -6.38 10.30
CA GLY A 88 -3.08 -6.65 10.94
C GLY A 88 -4.04 -5.46 11.00
N SER A 89 -3.62 -4.26 10.56
CA SER A 89 -4.49 -3.09 10.43
C SER A 89 -5.61 -3.33 9.41
N LEU A 90 -6.72 -2.61 9.57
CA LEU A 90 -7.82 -2.67 8.64
C LEU A 90 -7.60 -1.68 7.49
N GLU A 91 -8.05 -2.04 6.29
CA GLU A 91 -8.14 -1.11 5.17
C GLU A 91 -8.97 0.12 5.55
N LEU A 92 -9.98 -0.03 6.41
CA LEU A 92 -10.74 1.10 6.96
C LEU A 92 -9.85 2.21 7.53
N ASP A 93 -8.77 1.84 8.22
CA ASP A 93 -7.87 2.78 8.88
C ASP A 93 -6.75 3.25 7.94
N ALA A 94 -6.32 2.40 7.01
CA ALA A 94 -5.16 2.62 6.15
C ALA A 94 -5.48 3.14 4.74
N HIS A 95 -6.74 3.09 4.30
CA HIS A 95 -7.17 3.33 2.92
C HIS A 95 -6.56 4.60 2.30
N ASN A 96 -6.68 5.72 3.00
CA ASN A 96 -6.20 7.02 2.50
C ASN A 96 -4.67 7.10 2.42
N ALA A 97 -3.94 6.29 3.19
CA ALA A 97 -2.48 6.25 3.19
C ALA A 97 -1.90 5.27 2.14
N MET A 98 -2.74 4.45 1.49
CA MET A 98 -2.28 3.46 0.52
C MET A 98 -1.50 4.08 -0.65
N GLY A 99 -1.96 5.23 -1.17
CA GLY A 99 -1.25 5.96 -2.24
C GLY A 99 0.16 6.41 -1.84
N LEU A 100 0.35 6.84 -0.59
CA LEU A 100 1.65 7.19 -0.03
C LEU A 100 2.55 5.94 0.09
N ALA A 101 2.03 4.85 0.66
CA ALA A 101 2.77 3.61 0.81
C ALA A 101 3.27 3.06 -0.54
N ALA A 102 2.38 3.05 -1.55
CA ALA A 102 2.71 2.64 -2.92
C ALA A 102 3.74 3.57 -3.58
N SER A 103 3.61 4.89 -3.41
CA SER A 103 4.56 5.87 -3.94
C SER A 103 5.97 5.67 -3.36
N ARG A 104 6.07 5.47 -2.04
CA ARG A 104 7.35 5.24 -1.36
C ARG A 104 8.02 3.94 -1.83
N ALA A 105 7.25 2.84 -1.89
CA ALA A 105 7.76 1.56 -2.37
C ALA A 105 8.25 1.66 -3.83
N THR A 106 7.48 2.34 -4.69
CA THR A 106 7.85 2.56 -6.09
C THR A 106 9.12 3.39 -6.22
N ALA A 107 9.26 4.50 -5.47
CA ALA A 107 10.46 5.33 -5.50
C ALA A 107 11.71 4.53 -5.13
N TRP A 108 11.62 3.69 -4.10
CA TRP A 108 12.73 2.82 -3.68
C TRP A 108 13.05 1.76 -4.73
N ALA A 109 12.04 1.11 -5.30
CA ALA A 109 12.22 0.09 -6.32
C ALA A 109 12.85 0.66 -7.59
N VAL A 110 12.39 1.84 -8.06
CA VAL A 110 12.93 2.52 -9.24
C VAL A 110 14.37 2.98 -9.01
N ALA A 111 14.66 3.57 -7.84
CA ALA A 111 16.02 3.97 -7.48
C ALA A 111 16.98 2.79 -7.50
N ALA A 112 16.57 1.64 -6.94
CA ALA A 112 17.38 0.43 -6.93
C ALA A 112 17.54 -0.20 -8.32
N ALA A 113 16.46 -0.28 -9.10
CA ALA A 113 16.47 -0.93 -10.41
C ALA A 113 17.26 -0.15 -11.46
N LEU A 114 17.24 1.18 -11.39
CA LEU A 114 17.95 2.06 -12.32
C LEU A 114 19.29 2.57 -11.76
N GLU A 115 19.67 2.11 -10.56
CA GLU A 115 20.88 2.55 -9.85
C GLU A 115 21.00 4.08 -9.76
N THR A 116 19.86 4.77 -9.58
CA THR A 116 19.77 6.23 -9.57
C THR A 116 19.39 6.76 -8.19
N PRO A 117 20.07 7.81 -7.68
CA PRO A 117 19.69 8.45 -6.42
C PRO A 117 18.44 9.33 -6.56
N ARG A 118 17.96 9.60 -7.79
CA ARG A 118 16.82 10.48 -8.06
C ARG A 118 15.82 9.79 -9.00
N PRO A 119 14.96 8.90 -8.47
CA PRO A 119 13.89 8.29 -9.26
C PRO A 119 12.81 9.34 -9.59
N PHE A 120 12.16 9.18 -10.74
CA PHE A 120 10.95 9.92 -11.08
C PHE A 120 9.74 9.00 -10.92
N VAL A 121 8.77 9.41 -10.09
CA VAL A 121 7.53 8.66 -9.84
C VAL A 121 6.36 9.63 -9.94
N LEU A 122 5.35 9.23 -10.72
CA LEU A 122 4.09 9.96 -10.88
C LEU A 122 2.97 9.13 -10.25
N SER A 123 2.23 9.69 -9.28
CA SER A 123 1.15 8.99 -8.57
C SER A 123 -0.16 9.77 -8.56
N ARG A 124 -1.28 9.05 -8.73
CA ARG A 124 -2.64 9.60 -8.69
C ARG A 124 -3.12 9.81 -7.27
N ALA A 125 -3.06 8.80 -6.41
CA ALA A 125 -3.50 8.89 -5.02
C ALA A 125 -2.37 9.45 -4.15
N SER A 126 -2.72 10.31 -3.19
CA SER A 126 -1.78 10.98 -2.30
C SER A 126 -2.34 11.11 -0.88
N PHE A 127 -1.42 11.26 0.08
CA PHE A 127 -1.69 11.55 1.49
C PHE A 127 -0.60 12.52 1.98
N PRO A 128 -0.78 13.27 3.10
CA PRO A 128 0.29 14.08 3.65
C PRO A 128 1.63 13.32 3.73
N GLY A 129 2.67 13.88 3.11
CA GLY A 129 3.99 13.25 2.96
C GLY A 129 4.28 12.64 1.58
N SER A 130 3.28 12.46 0.70
CA SER A 130 3.50 11.87 -0.64
C SER A 130 4.49 12.63 -1.51
N GLY A 131 4.56 13.96 -1.38
CA GLY A 131 5.46 14.81 -2.17
C GLY A 131 6.96 14.53 -1.95
N ALA A 132 7.32 13.80 -0.89
CA ALA A 132 8.70 13.35 -0.68
C ALA A 132 9.12 12.19 -1.62
N TYR A 133 8.16 11.50 -2.25
CA TYR A 133 8.40 10.28 -3.02
C TYR A 133 7.89 10.33 -4.45
N ALA A 134 6.85 11.11 -4.72
CA ALA A 134 6.22 11.18 -6.04
C ALA A 134 5.68 12.57 -6.34
N VAL A 135 5.66 12.90 -7.64
CA VAL A 135 4.88 14.01 -8.16
C VAL A 135 3.43 13.56 -8.41
N HIS A 136 2.52 14.53 -8.44
CA HIS A 136 1.08 14.31 -8.58
C HIS A 136 0.55 15.03 -9.82
N TRP A 137 -0.52 14.51 -10.42
CA TRP A 137 -1.30 15.20 -11.45
C TRP A 137 -2.77 15.21 -11.05
N THR A 138 -3.54 16.17 -11.57
CA THR A 138 -4.92 16.47 -11.15
C THR A 138 -5.96 15.39 -11.49
N GLY A 139 -5.55 14.28 -12.09
CA GLY A 139 -6.40 13.15 -12.40
C GLY A 139 -6.99 13.18 -13.81
N ASP A 140 -8.22 12.68 -13.94
CA ASP A 140 -8.91 12.50 -15.21
C ASP A 140 -9.59 13.82 -15.61
N SER A 141 -9.16 14.43 -16.72
CA SER A 141 -9.73 15.69 -17.22
C SER A 141 -10.75 15.42 -18.33
N ALA A 142 -11.82 16.23 -18.37
CA ALA A 142 -12.82 16.21 -19.43
C ALA A 142 -12.44 17.06 -20.66
N GLY A 143 -11.35 17.85 -20.60
CA GLY A 143 -10.92 18.72 -21.69
C GLY A 143 -11.87 19.89 -21.99
N THR A 144 -12.56 20.40 -20.96
CA THR A 144 -13.50 21.53 -21.09
C THR A 144 -12.88 22.84 -20.60
N TRP A 145 -13.40 23.97 -21.07
CA TRP A 145 -12.97 25.31 -20.61
C TRP A 145 -13.13 25.49 -19.10
N THR A 146 -14.19 24.94 -18.51
CA THR A 146 -14.39 24.96 -17.05
C THR A 146 -13.28 24.17 -16.32
N GLY A 147 -12.81 23.06 -16.90
CA GLY A 147 -11.70 22.29 -16.33
C GLY A 147 -10.36 23.02 -16.44
N LEU A 148 -10.19 23.90 -17.43
CA LEU A 148 -8.99 24.73 -17.55
C LEU A 148 -8.85 25.75 -16.41
N ASP A 149 -9.97 26.34 -15.97
CA ASP A 149 -10.01 27.33 -14.87
C ASP A 149 -9.84 26.71 -13.47
N GLN A 150 -9.85 25.38 -13.38
CA GLN A 150 -9.63 24.64 -12.13
C GLN A 150 -8.15 24.29 -11.89
N HIS A 151 -7.25 24.73 -12.77
CA HIS A 151 -5.83 24.41 -12.80
C HIS A 151 -4.96 25.66 -12.95
#